data_AF-C6SNI1-F1
#
_entry.id   AF-C6SNI1-F1
#
_cell.length_a   1.000
_cell.length_b   1.000
_cell.length_c   1.000
_cell.angle_alpha   90.00
_cell.angle_beta   90.00
_cell.angle_gamma   90.00
#
_symmetry.space_group_name_H-M   'P 1'
#
loop_
_entity.id
_entity.type
_entity.pdbx_description
1 polymer ?
#
loop_
_entity_poly.entity_id
_entity_poly.type
_entity_poly.pdbx_seq_one_letter_code
_entity_poly.pdbx_strand_id
1 'polypeptide(L)'
;MPHRKPAAVKSRPAVPAAAQPPVQSAPVDINAATHTIVRGDTVYNISKRYHISQDDFRAWNGMTDNTLSIGQIVKVKPAGYAAPKTSAVESRPAVPAAVQTPVKPAAQPPVQSAPQPAAPAAENKAVPAPAPQSPAASPSGTRSVGGIVWQRPTQGKVVADFGGNNKGVDIAGNAGQPVLAAADGKVVYAGSGLRGYGNLVIIQHNSSFLTAYGHNQKLLVGEGQQVKRGQQVALMGNTDASRTQLHFEVRQNGKPVNPNSYIAF
;
A
#
# COMPACT_ATOMS: atom_id res chain seq x y z
N MET A 1 73.44 10.76 39.45
CA MET A 1 73.58 12.24 39.47
C MET A 1 73.15 12.78 38.10
N PRO A 2 72.50 13.95 38.04
CA PRO A 2 71.20 14.23 37.40
C PRO A 2 71.37 14.73 35.93
N HIS A 3 70.35 14.92 35.09
CA HIS A 3 69.45 16.08 35.10
C HIS A 3 68.28 15.93 34.10
N ARG A 4 67.12 16.43 34.52
CA ARG A 4 65.86 16.64 33.79
C ARG A 4 66.02 17.55 32.56
N LYS A 5 65.22 17.33 31.51
CA LYS A 5 64.09 18.21 31.12
C LYS A 5 63.26 17.64 29.94
N PRO A 6 62.01 18.11 29.77
CA PRO A 6 60.93 17.38 29.10
C PRO A 6 60.58 17.92 27.69
N ALA A 7 59.66 17.19 27.05
CA ALA A 7 58.70 17.63 26.04
C ALA A 7 59.18 17.84 24.59
N ALA A 8 58.62 17.01 23.70
CA ALA A 8 57.77 17.48 22.61
C ALA A 8 57.02 16.28 22.01
N VAL A 9 55.90 15.89 22.65
CA VAL A 9 54.89 15.11 21.94
C VAL A 9 54.31 16.07 20.91
N LYS A 10 54.77 15.99 19.65
CA LYS A 10 54.15 16.69 18.54
C LYS A 10 52.71 16.19 18.46
N SER A 11 51.80 17.03 18.93
CA SER A 11 50.37 16.94 18.68
C SER A 11 50.16 16.69 17.19
N ARG A 12 49.77 15.46 16.85
CA ARG A 12 49.20 15.17 15.54
C ARG A 12 48.04 16.14 15.33
N PRO A 13 47.91 16.76 14.14
CA PRO A 13 46.70 17.47 13.81
C PRO A 13 45.53 16.53 14.04
N ALA A 14 44.54 16.97 14.81
CA ALA A 14 43.22 16.36 14.81
C ALA A 14 42.77 16.38 13.35
N VAL A 15 42.69 15.20 12.74
CA VAL A 15 42.01 15.04 11.46
C VAL A 15 40.62 15.61 11.68
N PRO A 16 40.14 16.57 10.87
CA PRO A 16 38.74 16.94 10.91
C PRO A 16 37.97 15.63 10.75
N ALA A 17 37.03 15.36 11.66
CA ALA A 17 36.09 14.28 11.49
C ALA A 17 35.41 14.51 10.14
N ALA A 18 35.86 13.79 9.13
CA ALA A 18 35.26 13.81 7.81
C ALA A 18 33.80 13.40 8.02
N ALA A 19 32.90 14.32 7.69
CA ALA A 19 31.48 14.05 7.59
C ALA A 19 31.29 12.74 6.83
N GLN A 20 30.69 11.77 7.50
CA GLN A 20 30.33 10.50 6.88
C GLN A 20 29.44 10.81 5.67
N PRO A 21 29.72 10.23 4.49
CA PRO A 21 28.84 10.38 3.34
C PRO A 21 27.43 9.88 3.71
N PRO A 22 26.35 10.51 3.21
CA PRO A 22 25.01 9.98 3.40
C PRO A 22 24.98 8.58 2.80
N VAL A 23 24.83 7.57 3.67
CA VAL A 23 24.74 6.17 3.27
C VAL A 23 23.59 6.04 2.28
N GLN A 24 23.95 5.89 1.01
CA GLN A 24 23.09 5.31 0.00
C GLN A 24 22.50 4.03 0.58
N SER A 25 21.19 3.86 0.46
CA SER A 25 20.50 2.62 0.78
C SER A 25 21.15 1.48 0.01
N ALA A 26 22.06 0.78 0.68
CA ALA A 26 22.64 -0.47 0.24
C ALA A 26 21.50 -1.46 -0.04
N PRO A 27 21.72 -2.47 -0.91
CA PRO A 27 20.84 -3.62 -0.96
C PRO A 27 20.69 -4.16 0.46
N VAL A 28 19.47 -4.10 0.99
CA VAL A 28 19.20 -4.59 2.33
C VAL A 28 19.35 -6.11 2.29
N ASP A 29 20.35 -6.63 2.99
CA ASP A 29 20.52 -8.06 3.16
C ASP A 29 19.25 -8.63 3.79
N ILE A 30 18.53 -9.45 3.02
CA ILE A 30 17.29 -10.11 3.46
C ILE A 30 17.49 -11.05 4.64
N ASN A 31 18.76 -11.34 4.98
CA ASN A 31 19.20 -12.16 6.10
C ASN A 31 19.77 -11.35 7.28
N ALA A 32 19.74 -10.02 7.24
CA ALA A 32 20.19 -9.21 8.36
C ALA A 32 19.36 -9.52 9.61
N ALA A 33 20.01 -9.64 10.77
CA ALA A 33 19.31 -9.88 12.04
C ALA A 33 18.63 -8.62 12.58
N THR A 34 19.15 -7.44 12.19
CA THR A 34 18.67 -6.12 12.60
C THR A 34 18.55 -5.19 11.40
N HIS A 35 17.64 -4.21 11.49
CA HIS A 35 17.38 -3.19 10.48
C HIS A 35 17.32 -1.82 11.15
N THR A 36 17.99 -0.82 10.58
CA THR A 36 17.86 0.57 11.04
C THR A 36 16.71 1.23 10.32
N ILE A 37 15.71 1.68 11.06
CA ILE A 37 14.53 2.35 10.54
C ILE A 37 14.95 3.64 9.86
N VAL A 38 14.70 3.74 8.57
CA VAL A 38 14.88 4.99 7.82
C VAL A 38 13.53 5.66 7.60
N ARG A 39 13.57 6.92 7.18
CA ARG A 39 12.35 7.68 6.88
C ARG A 39 11.52 6.93 5.82
N GLY A 40 10.28 6.57 6.17
CA GLY A 40 9.37 5.83 5.30
C GLY A 40 9.26 4.32 5.60
N ASP A 41 10.04 3.81 6.54
CA ASP A 41 9.85 2.46 7.06
C ASP A 41 8.62 2.39 7.97
N THR A 42 7.85 1.32 7.79
CA THR A 42 6.70 0.97 8.63
C THR A 42 6.84 -0.49 9.06
N VAL A 43 6.16 -0.87 10.16
CA VAL A 43 6.11 -2.26 10.62
C VAL A 43 5.70 -3.19 9.46
N TYR A 44 4.73 -2.77 8.65
CA TYR A 44 4.27 -3.51 7.48
C TYR A 44 5.36 -3.68 6.42
N ASN A 45 6.00 -2.59 5.99
CA ASN A 45 6.98 -2.62 4.90
C ASN A 45 8.25 -3.38 5.29
N ILE A 46 8.69 -3.22 6.54
CA ILE A 46 9.83 -3.99 7.07
C ILE A 46 9.45 -5.47 7.15
N SER A 47 8.27 -5.81 7.68
CA SER A 47 7.82 -7.20 7.79
C SER A 47 7.76 -7.90 6.42
N LYS A 48 7.21 -7.21 5.41
CA LYS A 48 7.18 -7.70 4.03
C LYS A 48 8.56 -7.85 3.41
N ARG A 49 9.47 -6.89 3.67
CA ARG A 49 10.84 -6.93 3.16
C ARG A 49 11.63 -8.14 3.68
N TYR A 50 11.41 -8.52 4.93
CA TYR A 50 12.09 -9.64 5.58
C TYR A 50 11.31 -10.96 5.55
N HIS A 51 10.14 -10.99 4.89
CA HIS A 51 9.24 -12.15 4.85
C HIS A 51 8.83 -12.67 6.24
N ILE A 52 8.61 -11.76 7.18
CA ILE A 52 8.16 -12.03 8.55
C ILE A 52 6.74 -11.50 8.74
N SER A 53 6.03 -11.98 9.77
CA SER A 53 4.73 -11.39 10.13
C SER A 53 4.92 -10.08 10.92
N GLN A 54 3.91 -9.21 10.90
CA GLN A 54 3.94 -7.98 11.70
C GLN A 54 3.88 -8.27 13.19
N ASP A 55 3.21 -9.37 13.58
CA ASP A 55 3.15 -9.84 14.96
C ASP A 55 4.51 -10.32 15.45
N ASP A 56 5.26 -11.09 14.64
CA ASP A 56 6.62 -11.52 14.97
C ASP A 56 7.57 -10.33 15.09
N PHE A 57 7.50 -9.39 14.14
CA PHE A 57 8.28 -8.16 14.19
C PHE A 57 7.99 -7.37 15.47
N ARG A 58 6.71 -7.23 15.86
CA ARG A 58 6.31 -6.55 17.10
C ARG A 58 6.77 -7.29 18.35
N ALA A 59 6.60 -8.62 18.39
CA ALA A 59 6.99 -9.46 19.51
C ALA A 59 8.51 -9.40 19.76
N TRP A 60 9.33 -9.42 18.72
CA TRP A 60 10.79 -9.35 18.85
C TRP A 60 11.31 -7.98 19.29
N ASN A 61 10.54 -6.92 19.03
CA ASN A 61 10.88 -5.54 19.37
C ASN A 61 10.14 -5.02 20.60
N GLY A 62 9.34 -5.85 21.29
CA GLY A 62 8.56 -5.45 22.46
C GLY A 62 7.54 -4.35 22.18
N MET A 63 6.99 -4.32 20.96
CA MET A 63 6.10 -3.25 20.49
C MET A 63 4.63 -3.67 20.60
N THR A 64 3.83 -2.85 21.27
CA THR A 64 2.37 -2.98 21.29
C THR A 64 1.71 -2.30 20.08
N ASP A 65 2.36 -1.26 19.54
CA ASP A 65 1.83 -0.40 18.48
C ASP A 65 2.72 -0.39 17.23
N ASN A 66 2.24 0.27 16.16
CA ASN A 66 2.94 0.38 14.88
C ASN A 66 3.87 1.61 14.77
N THR A 67 4.16 2.27 15.89
CA THR A 67 4.94 3.51 15.94
C THR A 67 6.43 3.21 15.83
N LEU A 68 7.06 3.66 14.74
CA LEU A 68 8.48 3.49 14.48
C LEU A 68 9.19 4.84 14.47
N SER A 69 10.35 4.93 15.12
CA SER A 69 11.17 6.14 15.14
C SER A 69 12.28 6.06 14.09
N ILE A 70 12.49 7.14 13.35
CA ILE A 70 13.56 7.22 12.35
C ILE A 70 14.91 7.15 13.08
N GLY A 71 15.80 6.28 12.62
CA GLY A 71 17.10 5.98 13.23
C GLY A 71 17.08 4.85 14.27
N GLN A 72 15.91 4.32 14.62
CA GLN A 72 15.78 3.22 15.57
C GLN A 72 16.21 1.89 14.96
N ILE A 73 17.02 1.11 15.69
CA ILE A 73 17.43 -0.23 15.29
C ILE A 73 16.37 -1.23 15.77
N VAL A 74 15.85 -2.04 14.86
CA VAL A 74 14.84 -3.08 15.13
C VAL A 74 15.34 -4.46 14.74
N LYS A 75 14.87 -5.48 15.45
CA LYS A 75 15.13 -6.89 15.19
C LYS A 75 14.17 -7.39 14.12
N VAL A 76 14.71 -7.97 13.05
CA VAL A 76 13.94 -8.44 11.89
C VAL A 76 14.12 -9.94 11.64
N LYS A 77 15.14 -10.58 12.23
CA LYS A 77 15.33 -12.03 12.14
C LYS A 77 16.18 -12.55 13.31
N PRO A 78 15.60 -13.23 14.32
CA PRO A 78 16.38 -13.90 15.35
C PRO A 78 17.10 -15.13 14.79
N ALA A 79 18.23 -15.50 15.40
CA ALA A 79 19.01 -16.67 15.00
C ALA A 79 18.15 -17.95 15.11
N GLY A 80 17.96 -18.65 13.99
CA GLY A 80 17.15 -19.87 13.90
C GLY A 80 15.74 -19.71 13.35
N TYR A 81 15.29 -18.50 13.00
CA TYR A 81 13.95 -18.29 12.42
C TYR A 81 13.92 -18.66 10.92
N ALA A 82 13.13 -19.68 10.59
CA ALA A 82 12.71 -20.01 9.24
C ALA A 82 11.27 -19.51 9.02
N ALA A 83 11.06 -18.70 7.98
CA ALA A 83 9.74 -18.16 7.66
C ALA A 83 8.72 -19.29 7.41
N PRO A 84 7.51 -19.23 7.99
CA PRO A 84 6.51 -20.27 7.78
C PRO A 84 6.05 -20.26 6.32
N LYS A 85 6.03 -21.44 5.69
CA LYS A 85 5.33 -21.66 4.41
C LYS A 85 3.86 -21.32 4.62
N THR A 86 3.33 -20.43 3.79
CA THR A 86 1.93 -20.01 3.75
C THR A 86 0.99 -21.21 3.83
N SER A 87 0.33 -21.38 4.97
CA SER A 87 -0.80 -22.30 5.11
C SER A 87 -2.09 -21.52 4.86
N ALA A 88 -2.79 -21.90 3.79
CA ALA A 88 -4.20 -21.61 3.62
C ALA A 88 -4.97 -22.24 4.79
N VAL A 89 -5.90 -21.51 5.40
CA VAL A 89 -6.82 -22.08 6.39
C VAL A 89 -8.22 -22.06 5.82
N GLU A 90 -8.65 -23.25 5.43
CA GLU A 90 -10.00 -23.66 5.07
C GLU A 90 -10.63 -24.38 6.29
N SER A 91 -11.79 -23.87 6.74
CA SER A 91 -12.93 -24.45 7.48
C SER A 91 -12.84 -25.55 8.60
N ARG A 92 -13.45 -25.18 9.77
CA ARG A 92 -14.49 -25.88 10.63
C ARG A 92 -14.10 -27.20 11.39
N PRO A 93 -14.77 -27.76 12.46
CA PRO A 93 -16.09 -27.56 13.14
C PRO A 93 -16.12 -27.43 14.70
N ALA A 94 -17.35 -27.32 15.24
CA ALA A 94 -17.80 -27.05 16.63
C ALA A 94 -17.91 -28.28 17.57
N VAL A 95 -17.88 -28.09 18.90
CA VAL A 95 -18.58 -28.91 19.96
C VAL A 95 -18.60 -28.16 21.35
N PRO A 96 -19.35 -28.56 22.41
CA PRO A 96 -20.73 -28.18 22.75
C PRO A 96 -20.92 -27.50 24.15
N ALA A 97 -22.18 -27.21 24.50
CA ALA A 97 -22.67 -26.58 25.73
C ALA A 97 -22.71 -27.49 26.99
N ALA A 98 -22.58 -26.90 28.19
CA ALA A 98 -23.33 -27.26 29.41
C ALA A 98 -23.22 -26.15 30.51
N VAL A 99 -24.28 -25.36 30.75
CA VAL A 99 -25.18 -25.31 31.95
C VAL A 99 -24.53 -25.01 33.31
N GLN A 100 -24.80 -23.83 33.89
CA GLN A 100 -25.33 -23.65 35.27
C GLN A 100 -26.19 -22.37 35.37
N THR A 101 -27.38 -22.51 35.96
CA THR A 101 -28.39 -21.49 36.33
C THR A 101 -28.39 -21.31 37.89
N PRO A 102 -29.30 -20.55 38.53
CA PRO A 102 -29.35 -19.08 38.67
C PRO A 102 -29.48 -18.61 40.15
N VAL A 103 -29.14 -17.35 40.46
CA VAL A 103 -29.69 -16.65 41.66
C VAL A 103 -30.17 -15.24 41.28
N LYS A 104 -31.40 -14.96 41.69
CA LYS A 104 -32.22 -13.73 41.54
C LYS A 104 -32.83 -13.45 42.93
N PRO A 105 -33.52 -12.33 43.26
CA PRO A 105 -33.42 -10.88 42.98
C PRO A 105 -33.43 -10.00 44.26
N ALA A 106 -33.02 -8.73 44.15
CA ALA A 106 -33.77 -7.56 44.66
C ALA A 106 -32.98 -6.27 44.34
N ALA A 107 -33.54 -5.12 43.97
CA ALA A 107 -34.83 -4.72 43.43
C ALA A 107 -34.68 -3.23 43.07
N GLN A 108 -35.06 -2.83 41.86
CA GLN A 108 -35.70 -1.53 41.64
C GLN A 108 -36.83 -1.73 40.61
N PRO A 109 -38.10 -1.50 41.00
CA PRO A 109 -39.28 -1.60 40.14
C PRO A 109 -39.78 -0.17 39.72
N PRO A 110 -40.96 0.01 39.11
CA PRO A 110 -41.18 -0.12 37.66
C PRO A 110 -41.97 1.07 37.06
N VAL A 111 -41.85 1.33 35.75
CA VAL A 111 -42.91 2.00 34.96
C VAL A 111 -43.03 1.26 33.62
N GLN A 112 -43.86 0.22 33.60
CA GLN A 112 -45.18 0.18 32.97
C GLN A 112 -45.19 0.40 31.45
N SER A 113 -45.22 -0.74 30.76
CA SER A 113 -45.53 -0.89 29.34
C SER A 113 -46.96 -1.43 29.20
N ALA A 114 -47.80 -0.81 28.36
CA ALA A 114 -48.81 -1.46 27.51
C ALA A 114 -49.62 -0.40 26.71
N PRO A 115 -50.20 -0.70 25.53
CA PRO A 115 -50.02 -1.87 24.66
C PRO A 115 -49.79 -1.50 23.18
N GLN A 116 -48.99 -2.27 22.44
CA GLN A 116 -49.18 -2.37 20.98
C GLN A 116 -48.79 -3.77 20.46
N PRO A 117 -49.77 -4.60 20.07
CA PRO A 117 -49.52 -5.86 19.38
C PRO A 117 -49.73 -5.74 17.86
N ALA A 118 -48.69 -6.09 17.09
CA ALA A 118 -48.69 -7.12 16.04
C ALA A 118 -47.45 -6.97 15.12
N ALA A 119 -46.64 -8.03 15.01
CA ALA A 119 -45.50 -8.21 14.08
C ALA A 119 -45.98 -8.27 12.60
N PRO A 120 -45.14 -8.14 11.52
CA PRO A 120 -43.76 -8.67 11.40
C PRO A 120 -42.73 -7.89 10.51
N ALA A 121 -41.47 -8.34 10.60
CA ALA A 121 -40.38 -8.24 9.60
C ALA A 121 -39.66 -6.90 9.30
N ALA A 122 -38.32 -6.98 9.44
CA ALA A 122 -37.24 -6.24 8.78
C ALA A 122 -37.25 -4.71 8.78
N GLU A 123 -36.22 -4.08 9.37
CA GLU A 123 -35.23 -3.27 8.62
C GLU A 123 -34.13 -2.79 9.58
N ASN A 124 -32.99 -3.47 9.56
CA ASN A 124 -31.75 -2.94 10.12
C ASN A 124 -31.47 -1.60 9.42
N LYS A 125 -31.37 -0.52 10.19
CA LYS A 125 -30.84 0.76 9.72
C LYS A 125 -29.41 0.56 9.21
N ALA A 126 -29.30 0.29 7.92
CA ALA A 126 -28.06 0.34 7.17
C ALA A 126 -27.53 1.77 7.21
N VAL A 127 -26.28 1.91 7.66
CA VAL A 127 -25.44 3.05 7.32
C VAL A 127 -25.45 3.17 5.79
N PRO A 128 -25.73 4.35 5.20
CA PRO A 128 -25.88 4.44 3.76
C PRO A 128 -24.57 4.02 3.10
N ALA A 129 -24.65 2.97 2.29
CA ALA A 129 -23.63 2.66 1.31
C ALA A 129 -23.35 3.94 0.51
N PRO A 130 -22.08 4.29 0.20
CA PRO A 130 -21.81 5.38 -0.71
C PRO A 130 -22.56 5.07 -2.02
N ALA A 131 -23.43 6.00 -2.40
CA ALA A 131 -24.26 5.88 -3.59
C ALA A 131 -23.41 5.45 -4.81
N PRO A 132 -23.96 4.63 -5.73
CA PRO A 132 -23.29 4.33 -6.98
C PRO A 132 -22.97 5.65 -7.68
N GLN A 133 -21.70 6.03 -7.68
CA GLN A 133 -21.25 7.20 -8.43
C GLN A 133 -21.58 6.93 -9.89
N SER A 134 -22.47 7.75 -10.45
CA SER A 134 -22.77 7.79 -11.88
C SER A 134 -21.45 7.72 -12.68
N PRO A 135 -21.37 6.94 -13.78
CA PRO A 135 -20.15 6.82 -14.55
C PRO A 135 -19.75 8.21 -15.06
N ALA A 136 -18.67 8.77 -14.49
CA ALA A 136 -17.98 9.90 -15.10
C ALA A 136 -17.53 9.43 -16.49
N ALA A 137 -18.01 10.14 -17.53
CA ALA A 137 -17.78 9.93 -18.96
C ALA A 137 -16.72 8.85 -19.28
N SER A 138 -17.19 7.65 -19.60
CA SER A 138 -16.34 6.55 -20.03
C SER A 138 -15.53 6.98 -21.26
N PRO A 139 -14.20 6.89 -21.24
CA PRO A 139 -13.40 7.14 -22.42
C PRO A 139 -13.67 6.01 -23.44
N SER A 140 -14.17 6.39 -24.63
CA SER A 140 -14.49 5.45 -25.72
C SER A 140 -13.22 4.74 -26.19
N GLY A 141 -13.22 3.41 -26.13
CA GLY A 141 -12.07 2.58 -26.50
C GLY A 141 -11.98 1.32 -25.65
N THR A 142 -12.90 0.37 -25.85
CA THR A 142 -12.88 -0.94 -25.17
C THR A 142 -12.22 -2.00 -26.05
N ARG A 143 -11.30 -2.78 -25.50
CA ARG A 143 -10.65 -3.90 -26.19
C ARG A 143 -10.50 -5.09 -25.25
N SER A 144 -10.82 -6.28 -25.74
CA SER A 144 -10.72 -7.52 -24.96
C SER A 144 -9.41 -8.24 -25.29
N VAL A 145 -8.49 -8.34 -24.33
CA VAL A 145 -7.19 -9.03 -24.48
C VAL A 145 -6.87 -9.79 -23.20
N GLY A 146 -6.49 -11.07 -23.33
CA GLY A 146 -6.09 -11.90 -22.18
C GLY A 146 -7.23 -12.18 -21.19
N GLY A 147 -8.49 -12.24 -21.67
CA GLY A 147 -9.67 -12.42 -20.83
C GLY A 147 -10.10 -11.17 -20.06
N ILE A 148 -9.40 -10.05 -20.24
CA ILE A 148 -9.73 -8.78 -19.62
C ILE A 148 -10.31 -7.85 -20.69
N VAL A 149 -11.45 -7.25 -20.36
CA VAL A 149 -12.03 -6.17 -21.16
C VAL A 149 -11.43 -4.86 -20.65
N TRP A 150 -10.49 -4.34 -21.42
CA TRP A 150 -9.78 -3.11 -21.12
C TRP A 150 -10.55 -1.90 -21.63
N GLN A 151 -10.42 -0.80 -20.92
CA GLN A 151 -10.81 0.52 -21.39
C GLN A 151 -9.69 1.52 -21.14
N ARG A 152 -9.82 2.68 -21.73
CA ARG A 152 -8.94 3.80 -21.45
C ARG A 152 -9.06 4.25 -19.99
N PRO A 153 -7.95 4.67 -19.36
CA PRO A 153 -7.96 5.14 -17.98
C PRO A 153 -8.39 6.61 -17.86
N THR A 154 -8.29 7.39 -18.92
CA THR A 154 -8.73 8.80 -18.94
C THR A 154 -8.92 9.27 -20.39
N GLN A 155 -9.58 10.40 -20.56
CA GLN A 155 -9.70 11.11 -21.84
C GLN A 155 -8.46 11.98 -22.07
N GLY A 156 -7.97 12.08 -23.30
CA GLY A 156 -6.82 12.93 -23.62
C GLY A 156 -5.94 12.35 -24.72
N LYS A 157 -5.08 13.21 -25.28
CA LYS A 157 -4.09 12.83 -26.29
C LYS A 157 -2.92 12.11 -25.64
N VAL A 158 -2.45 11.02 -26.26
CA VAL A 158 -1.15 10.43 -25.94
C VAL A 158 -0.04 11.38 -26.37
N VAL A 159 0.79 11.80 -25.40
CA VAL A 159 1.89 12.74 -25.58
C VAL A 159 3.27 12.08 -25.49
N ALA A 160 3.34 10.86 -24.96
CA ALA A 160 4.50 9.98 -25.09
C ALA A 160 4.05 8.52 -25.18
N ASP A 161 4.60 7.78 -26.14
CA ASP A 161 4.34 6.35 -26.31
C ASP A 161 5.32 5.48 -25.52
N PHE A 162 4.99 4.19 -25.44
CA PHE A 162 5.88 3.17 -24.87
C PHE A 162 7.13 2.99 -25.71
N GLY A 163 8.30 2.99 -25.07
CA GLY A 163 9.58 2.76 -25.73
C GLY A 163 10.70 3.64 -25.18
N GLY A 164 11.95 3.28 -25.49
CA GLY A 164 13.14 3.95 -24.97
C GLY A 164 13.17 3.95 -23.44
N ASN A 165 13.09 5.13 -22.83
CA ASN A 165 13.06 5.30 -21.38
C ASN A 165 11.66 5.28 -20.79
N ASN A 166 10.61 5.33 -21.63
CA ASN A 166 9.22 5.34 -21.20
C ASN A 166 8.67 3.91 -21.08
N LYS A 167 8.21 3.55 -19.88
CA LYS A 167 7.72 2.20 -19.53
C LYS A 167 6.22 2.04 -19.74
N GLY A 168 5.54 3.10 -20.19
CA GLY A 168 4.10 3.13 -20.42
C GLY A 168 3.74 4.15 -21.49
N VAL A 169 2.55 4.72 -21.39
CA VAL A 169 2.10 5.85 -22.20
C VAL A 169 1.80 7.05 -21.31
N ASP A 170 2.13 8.24 -21.77
CA ASP A 170 1.76 9.48 -21.10
C ASP A 170 0.56 10.10 -21.81
N ILE A 171 -0.50 10.38 -21.06
CA ILE A 171 -1.75 10.94 -21.57
C ILE A 171 -1.90 12.34 -21.01
N ALA A 172 -1.94 13.35 -21.88
CA ALA A 172 -2.15 14.72 -21.46
C ALA A 172 -3.58 14.93 -20.97
N GLY A 173 -3.73 15.76 -19.94
CA GLY A 173 -5.02 16.09 -19.36
C GLY A 173 -4.93 17.29 -18.42
N ASN A 174 -6.01 17.51 -17.68
CA ASN A 174 -6.17 18.65 -16.78
C ASN A 174 -5.96 18.25 -15.31
N ALA A 175 -5.56 19.20 -14.47
CA ALA A 175 -5.37 18.93 -13.05
C ALA A 175 -6.72 18.63 -12.41
N GLY A 176 -6.80 17.57 -11.63
CA GLY A 176 -8.07 17.08 -11.09
C GLY A 176 -8.92 16.27 -12.05
N GLN A 177 -8.47 16.02 -13.28
CA GLN A 177 -9.21 15.18 -14.21
C GLN A 177 -9.35 13.75 -13.67
N PRO A 178 -10.53 13.10 -13.80
CA PRO A 178 -10.72 11.73 -13.34
C PRO A 178 -9.76 10.74 -14.00
N VAL A 179 -9.16 9.89 -13.17
CA VAL A 179 -8.41 8.69 -13.59
C VAL A 179 -9.22 7.47 -13.17
N LEU A 180 -9.56 6.66 -14.16
CA LEU A 180 -10.44 5.49 -14.04
C LEU A 180 -9.63 4.20 -14.12
N ALA A 181 -10.09 3.16 -13.45
CA ALA A 181 -9.54 1.82 -13.59
C ALA A 181 -9.76 1.30 -15.03
N ALA A 182 -8.68 0.88 -15.68
CA ALA A 182 -8.69 0.35 -17.04
C ALA A 182 -9.43 -1.00 -17.13
N ALA A 183 -9.52 -1.75 -16.03
CA ALA A 183 -10.23 -3.01 -15.93
C ALA A 183 -10.58 -3.34 -14.47
N ASP A 184 -11.41 -4.36 -14.24
CA ASP A 184 -11.72 -4.88 -12.91
C ASP A 184 -10.45 -5.43 -12.25
N GLY A 185 -10.29 -5.23 -10.95
CA GLY A 185 -9.13 -5.75 -10.24
C GLY A 185 -9.06 -5.34 -8.78
N LYS A 186 -7.92 -5.63 -8.17
CA LYS A 186 -7.60 -5.29 -6.79
C LYS A 186 -6.44 -4.30 -6.75
N VAL A 187 -6.58 -3.23 -5.97
CA VAL A 187 -5.49 -2.29 -5.72
C VAL A 187 -4.43 -3.01 -4.89
N VAL A 188 -3.23 -3.15 -5.44
CA VAL A 188 -2.07 -3.75 -4.76
C VAL A 188 -1.07 -2.71 -4.29
N TYR A 189 -1.25 -1.44 -4.67
CA TYR A 189 -0.49 -0.32 -4.18
C TYR A 189 -1.27 0.98 -4.34
N ALA A 190 -1.22 1.84 -3.32
CA ALA A 190 -1.69 3.22 -3.39
C ALA A 190 -0.80 4.10 -2.50
N GLY A 191 0.04 4.94 -3.10
CA GLY A 191 0.95 5.81 -2.35
C GLY A 191 1.97 6.53 -3.22
N SER A 192 2.96 7.16 -2.59
CA SER A 192 4.00 7.97 -3.26
C SER A 192 5.44 7.47 -3.02
N GLY A 193 5.59 6.28 -2.43
CA GLY A 193 6.89 5.70 -2.09
C GLY A 193 7.72 5.19 -3.28
N LEU A 194 7.17 5.19 -4.50
CA LEU A 194 7.85 4.73 -5.71
C LEU A 194 8.37 5.93 -6.52
N ARG A 195 9.69 6.13 -6.48
CA ARG A 195 10.36 7.24 -7.17
C ARG A 195 10.06 7.25 -8.67
N GLY A 196 9.78 8.43 -9.20
CA GLY A 196 9.53 8.65 -10.62
C GLY A 196 8.07 8.43 -11.03
N TYR A 197 7.20 8.04 -10.10
CA TYR A 197 5.76 7.88 -10.35
C TYR A 197 4.89 8.88 -9.59
N GLY A 198 5.46 9.67 -8.66
CA GLY A 198 4.66 10.51 -7.77
C GLY A 198 3.61 9.69 -7.01
N ASN A 199 2.41 10.25 -6.83
CA ASN A 199 1.31 9.46 -6.30
C ASN A 199 0.87 8.43 -7.35
N LEU A 200 0.94 7.17 -6.96
CA LEU A 200 0.77 6.02 -7.82
C LEU A 200 -0.30 5.10 -7.26
N VAL A 201 -1.14 4.58 -8.15
CA VAL A 201 -2.01 3.42 -7.90
C VAL A 201 -1.52 2.26 -8.76
N ILE A 202 -1.45 1.06 -8.22
CA ILE A 202 -1.24 -0.17 -9.00
C ILE A 202 -2.44 -1.09 -8.77
N ILE A 203 -3.07 -1.52 -9.86
CA ILE A 203 -4.22 -2.44 -9.85
C ILE A 203 -3.77 -3.75 -10.47
N GLN A 204 -3.94 -4.85 -9.74
CA GLN A 204 -3.79 -6.21 -10.26
C GLN A 204 -5.13 -6.69 -10.81
N HIS A 205 -5.14 -7.11 -12.07
CA HIS A 205 -6.36 -7.58 -12.75
C HIS A 205 -6.47 -9.11 -12.72
N ASN A 206 -5.34 -9.81 -12.84
CA ASN A 206 -5.25 -11.25 -12.66
C ASN A 206 -3.80 -11.65 -12.28
N SER A 207 -3.48 -12.95 -12.33
CA SER A 207 -2.14 -13.47 -12.01
C SER A 207 -1.02 -12.91 -12.90
N SER A 208 -1.35 -12.48 -14.13
CA SER A 208 -0.37 -12.03 -15.11
C SER A 208 -0.41 -10.53 -15.36
N PHE A 209 -1.52 -9.83 -15.14
CA PHE A 209 -1.69 -8.44 -15.55
C PHE A 209 -1.84 -7.47 -14.37
N LEU A 210 -1.05 -6.39 -14.44
CA LEU A 210 -1.17 -5.22 -13.57
C LEU A 210 -1.21 -3.94 -14.40
N THR A 211 -1.84 -2.90 -13.87
CA THR A 211 -1.76 -1.54 -14.42
C THR A 211 -1.26 -0.57 -13.37
N ALA A 212 -0.48 0.42 -13.80
CA ALA A 212 0.06 1.49 -12.95
C ALA A 212 -0.46 2.85 -13.43
N TYR A 213 -0.91 3.68 -12.50
CA TYR A 213 -1.47 5.02 -12.75
C TYR A 213 -0.64 6.01 -11.94
N GLY A 214 0.27 6.74 -12.59
CA GLY A 214 1.22 7.64 -11.95
C GLY A 214 0.88 9.12 -12.11
N HIS A 215 1.66 9.95 -11.43
CA HIS A 215 1.63 11.41 -11.40
C HIS A 215 0.32 12.03 -10.88
N ASN A 216 -0.46 11.27 -10.11
CA ASN A 216 -1.75 11.74 -9.63
C ASN A 216 -1.61 12.84 -8.57
N GLN A 217 -2.53 13.80 -8.51
CA GLN A 217 -2.55 14.75 -7.40
C GLN A 217 -3.16 14.13 -6.13
N LYS A 218 -4.11 13.20 -6.29
CA LYS A 218 -4.85 12.59 -5.17
C LYS A 218 -5.26 11.17 -5.52
N LEU A 219 -5.11 10.26 -4.56
CA LEU A 219 -5.59 8.89 -4.66
C LEU A 219 -6.97 8.80 -3.99
N LEU A 220 -7.91 8.11 -4.63
CA LEU A 220 -9.29 7.92 -4.14
C LEU A 220 -9.54 6.49 -3.66
N VAL A 221 -8.54 5.62 -3.80
CA VAL A 221 -8.58 4.23 -3.41
C VAL A 221 -7.40 3.88 -2.52
N GLY A 222 -7.57 2.84 -1.70
CA GLY A 222 -6.54 2.31 -0.82
C GLY A 222 -6.04 0.92 -1.24
N GLU A 223 -4.88 0.51 -0.73
CA GLU A 223 -4.36 -0.85 -0.91
C GLU A 223 -5.38 -1.89 -0.39
N GLY A 224 -5.54 -2.98 -1.14
CA GLY A 224 -6.48 -4.04 -0.83
C GLY A 224 -7.89 -3.85 -1.40
N GLN A 225 -8.24 -2.63 -1.84
CA GLN A 225 -9.57 -2.31 -2.35
C GLN A 225 -9.86 -3.00 -3.69
N GLN A 226 -11.06 -3.57 -3.81
CA GLN A 226 -11.59 -4.05 -5.09
C GLN A 226 -12.10 -2.85 -5.90
N VAL A 227 -11.74 -2.80 -7.18
CA VAL A 227 -12.13 -1.74 -8.10
C VAL A 227 -12.73 -2.36 -9.37
N LYS A 228 -13.77 -1.71 -9.90
CA LYS A 228 -14.38 -2.10 -11.17
C LYS A 228 -13.84 -1.28 -12.32
N ARG A 229 -13.89 -1.83 -13.53
CA ARG A 229 -13.63 -1.09 -14.76
C ARG A 229 -14.48 0.18 -14.80
N GLY A 230 -13.86 1.32 -15.04
CA GLY A 230 -14.56 2.62 -15.04
C GLY A 230 -14.74 3.25 -13.68
N GLN A 231 -14.41 2.55 -12.61
CA GLN A 231 -14.37 3.17 -11.29
C GLN A 231 -13.24 4.19 -11.24
N GLN A 232 -13.56 5.38 -10.73
CA GLN A 232 -12.57 6.41 -10.50
C GLN A 232 -11.64 6.00 -9.35
N VAL A 233 -10.33 6.03 -9.61
CA VAL A 233 -9.30 5.59 -8.66
C VAL A 233 -8.38 6.72 -8.19
N ALA A 234 -8.27 7.78 -8.99
CA ALA A 234 -7.43 8.92 -8.67
C ALA A 234 -7.89 10.20 -9.40
N LEU A 235 -7.24 11.30 -9.04
CA LEU A 235 -7.31 12.57 -9.75
C LEU A 235 -5.95 12.85 -10.39
N MET A 236 -5.96 13.15 -11.69
CA MET A 236 -4.75 13.45 -12.44
C MET A 236 -4.06 14.69 -11.87
N GLY A 237 -2.73 14.68 -11.90
CA GLY A 237 -1.90 15.80 -11.48
C GLY A 237 -0.57 15.80 -12.21
N ASN A 238 0.44 16.31 -11.54
CA ASN A 238 1.82 16.40 -12.03
C ASN A 238 2.84 16.01 -10.95
N THR A 239 2.48 15.15 -9.98
CA THR A 239 3.44 14.77 -8.92
C THR A 239 4.61 14.00 -9.54
N ASP A 240 5.84 14.50 -9.39
CA ASP A 240 7.04 13.98 -10.08
C ASP A 240 6.95 14.02 -11.62
N ALA A 241 6.13 14.92 -12.20
CA ALA A 241 6.07 15.18 -13.64
C ALA A 241 6.24 16.66 -13.96
N SER A 242 6.77 16.97 -15.15
CA SER A 242 6.97 18.37 -15.61
C SER A 242 5.69 19.07 -16.06
N ARG A 243 4.62 18.32 -16.30
CA ARG A 243 3.31 18.80 -16.74
C ARG A 243 2.22 17.91 -16.18
N THR A 244 0.97 18.40 -16.22
CA THR A 244 -0.18 17.58 -15.87
C THR A 244 -0.41 16.49 -16.91
N GLN A 245 -0.24 15.25 -16.48
CA GLN A 245 -0.42 14.08 -17.33
C GLN A 245 -0.65 12.84 -16.48
N LEU A 246 -1.30 11.84 -17.06
CA LEU A 246 -1.32 10.49 -16.52
C LEU A 246 -0.20 9.68 -17.14
N HIS A 247 0.70 9.15 -16.32
CA HIS A 247 1.59 8.08 -16.73
C HIS A 247 0.89 6.74 -16.50
N PHE A 248 0.65 6.00 -17.58
CA PHE A 248 -0.10 4.76 -17.55
C PHE A 248 0.75 3.59 -18.05
N GLU A 249 0.93 2.56 -17.23
CA GLU A 249 1.63 1.34 -17.63
C GLU A 249 0.72 0.13 -17.62
N VAL A 250 0.97 -0.80 -18.54
CA VAL A 250 0.50 -2.18 -18.47
C VAL A 250 1.71 -3.05 -18.18
N ARG A 251 1.61 -3.94 -17.21
CA ARG A 251 2.64 -4.93 -16.89
C ARG A 251 2.10 -6.33 -17.05
N GLN A 252 2.81 -7.15 -17.82
CA GLN A 252 2.53 -8.57 -17.95
C GLN A 252 3.66 -9.35 -17.27
N ASN A 253 3.31 -10.20 -16.30
CA ASN A 253 4.26 -10.97 -15.49
C ASN A 253 5.34 -10.07 -14.85
N GLY A 254 4.93 -8.89 -14.38
CA GLY A 254 5.80 -7.90 -13.76
C GLY A 254 6.65 -7.05 -14.72
N LYS A 255 6.70 -7.37 -16.02
CA LYS A 255 7.45 -6.60 -17.03
C LYS A 255 6.54 -5.59 -17.72
N PRO A 256 7.00 -4.34 -17.95
CA PRO A 256 6.23 -3.35 -18.70
C PRO A 256 6.10 -3.79 -20.17
N VAL A 257 4.88 -3.67 -20.70
CA VAL A 257 4.52 -4.01 -22.08
C VAL A 257 3.81 -2.82 -22.71
N ASN A 258 3.81 -2.74 -24.05
CA ASN A 258 3.17 -1.63 -24.76
C ASN A 258 1.65 -1.57 -24.46
N PRO A 259 1.15 -0.49 -23.81
CA PRO A 259 -0.27 -0.34 -23.52
C PRO A 259 -1.18 -0.31 -24.75
N ASN A 260 -0.68 0.17 -25.90
CA ASN A 260 -1.45 0.28 -27.15
C ASN A 260 -1.88 -1.10 -27.71
N SER A 261 -1.23 -2.18 -27.26
CA SER A 261 -1.62 -3.55 -27.60
C SER A 261 -2.89 -4.02 -26.87
N TYR A 262 -3.22 -3.41 -25.73
CA TYR A 262 -4.32 -3.83 -24.85
C TYR A 262 -5.45 -2.81 -24.80
N ILE A 263 -5.15 -1.53 -24.91
CA ILE A 263 -6.10 -0.41 -24.80
C ILE A 263 -6.04 0.41 -26.09
N ALA A 264 -7.20 0.84 -26.57
CA ALA A 264 -7.30 1.76 -27.69
C ALA A 264 -7.19 3.20 -27.17
N PHE A 265 -6.06 3.86 -27.39
CA PHE A 265 -5.82 5.27 -27.04
C PHE A 265 -6.08 6.25 -28.21
#